data_AF-A0A1E1XU02-F1
#
_entry.id   AF-A0A1E1XU02-F1
#
_cell.length_a   1.000
_cell.length_b   1.000
_cell.length_c   1.000
_cell.angle_alpha   90.00
_cell.angle_beta   90.00
_cell.angle_gamma   90.00
#
_symmetry.space_group_name_H-M   'P 1'
#
loop_
_entity.id
_entity.type
_entity.pdbx_description
1 polymer ?
#
loop_
_entity_poly.entity_id
_entity_poly.type
_entity_poly.pdbx_seq_one_letter_code
_entity_poly.pdbx_strand_id
1 'polypeptide(L)'
;MPLCGGLAEEVKDADATVQEICEKVRSDVEAKLAKTFDEFPPLKYRTQLVNGVNYFIKVYVGGGQHIHVRAHKAFQGEISFSAAQENKALEDPIEHFQ
;
A
#
# COMPACT_ATOMS: atom_id res chain seq x y z
N MET A 1 13.58 -14.95 -11.20
CA MET A 1 12.32 -15.62 -10.79
C MET A 1 11.87 -14.96 -9.50
N PRO A 2 10.63 -14.47 -9.36
CA PRO A 2 10.18 -13.93 -8.07
C PRO A 2 10.18 -15.06 -7.03
N LEU A 3 10.98 -14.91 -5.98
CA LEU A 3 11.00 -15.84 -4.85
C LEU A 3 9.69 -15.66 -4.06
N CYS A 4 9.00 -16.76 -3.77
CA CYS A 4 7.82 -16.71 -2.90
C CYS A 4 8.20 -16.08 -1.56
N GLY A 5 7.45 -15.08 -1.09
CA GLY A 5 7.76 -14.31 0.12
C GLY A 5 8.73 -13.14 -0.06
N GLY A 6 9.38 -12.97 -1.22
CA GLY A 6 10.23 -11.81 -1.50
C GLY A 6 9.44 -10.60 -1.99
N LEU A 7 9.78 -9.40 -1.50
CA LEU A 7 9.27 -8.17 -2.08
C LEU A 7 9.88 -7.97 -3.48
N ALA A 8 9.04 -7.74 -4.49
CA ALA A 8 9.51 -7.54 -5.86
C ALA A 8 10.50 -6.36 -5.93
N GLU A 9 11.65 -6.54 -6.56
CA GLU A 9 12.67 -5.48 -6.73
C GLU A 9 12.13 -4.24 -7.46
N GLU A 10 11.22 -4.47 -8.40
CA GLU A 10 10.58 -3.43 -9.19
C GLU A 10 9.59 -2.60 -8.38
N VAL A 11 9.75 -1.28 -8.46
CA VAL A 11 8.76 -0.29 -8.01
C VAL A 11 7.90 0.09 -9.22
N LYS A 12 6.59 -0.08 -9.09
CA LYS A 12 5.62 0.23 -10.14
C LYS A 12 4.89 1.53 -9.81
N ASP A 13 4.52 2.28 -10.85
CA ASP A 13 3.61 3.42 -10.70
C ASP A 13 2.20 2.93 -10.42
N ALA A 14 1.41 3.75 -9.71
CA ALA A 14 0.06 3.38 -9.34
C ALA A 14 -0.85 3.16 -10.56
N ASP A 15 -1.54 2.03 -10.57
CA ASP A 15 -2.56 1.66 -11.55
C ASP A 15 -3.95 1.51 -10.92
N ALA A 16 -4.96 1.24 -11.76
CA ALA A 16 -6.36 1.11 -11.32
C ALA A 16 -6.56 0.06 -10.21
N THR A 17 -5.73 -1.00 -10.17
CA THR A 17 -5.82 -2.03 -9.13
C THR A 17 -5.46 -1.47 -7.77
N VAL A 18 -4.37 -0.71 -7.66
CA VAL A 18 -3.96 -0.12 -6.38
C VAL A 18 -4.81 1.07 -5.98
N GLN A 19 -5.42 1.77 -6.94
CA GLN A 19 -6.47 2.75 -6.67
C GLN A 19 -7.66 2.09 -5.97
N GLU A 20 -8.21 1.01 -6.54
CA GLU A 20 -9.33 0.26 -5.92
C GLU A 20 -8.96 -0.27 -4.53
N ILE A 21 -7.74 -0.80 -4.38
CA ILE A 21 -7.25 -1.28 -3.08
C ILE A 21 -7.22 -0.12 -2.08
N CYS A 22 -6.63 1.02 -2.43
CA CYS A 22 -6.57 2.20 -1.58
C CYS A 22 -7.96 2.70 -1.18
N GLU A 23 -8.91 2.75 -2.11
CA GLU A 23 -10.30 3.14 -1.81
C GLU A 23 -10.96 2.18 -0.81
N LYS A 24 -10.77 0.88 -0.98
CA LYS A 24 -11.33 -0.14 -0.06
C LYS A 24 -10.71 -0.10 1.32
N VAL A 25 -9.39 0.11 1.42
CA VAL A 25 -8.68 0.09 2.72
C VAL A 25 -8.58 1.48 3.37
N ARG A 26 -9.04 2.55 2.72
CA ARG A 26 -8.94 3.92 3.23
C ARG A 26 -9.54 4.04 4.63
N SER A 27 -10.76 3.55 4.81
CA SER A 27 -11.47 3.59 6.10
C SER A 27 -10.69 2.86 7.21
N ASP A 28 -10.12 1.70 6.91
CA ASP A 28 -9.29 0.94 7.84
C ASP A 28 -7.98 1.68 8.19
N VAL A 29 -7.35 2.32 7.20
CA VAL A 29 -6.13 3.11 7.39
C VAL A 29 -6.41 4.32 8.28
N GLU A 30 -7.49 5.05 8.02
CA GLU A 30 -7.92 6.21 8.82
C GLU A 30 -8.24 5.81 10.26
N ALA A 31 -8.95 4.69 10.45
CA ALA A 31 -9.24 4.12 11.76
C ALA A 31 -7.95 3.69 12.49
N LYS A 32 -7.00 3.05 11.78
CA LYS A 32 -5.73 2.58 12.35
C LYS A 32 -4.83 3.74 12.78
N LEU A 33 -4.79 4.81 11.99
CA LEU A 33 -3.95 5.99 12.24
C LEU A 33 -4.67 7.05 13.09
N ALA A 34 -5.94 6.84 13.42
CA ALA A 34 -6.80 7.80 14.12
C ALA A 34 -6.75 9.21 13.49
N LYS A 35 -6.68 9.27 12.15
CA LYS A 35 -6.51 10.47 11.34
C LYS A 35 -7.38 10.34 10.10
N THR A 36 -7.96 11.45 9.66
CA THR A 36 -8.65 11.53 8.36
C THR A 36 -7.73 12.18 7.34
N PHE A 37 -7.73 11.64 6.13
CA PHE A 37 -6.95 12.19 5.03
C PHE A 37 -7.89 12.79 4.00
N ASP A 38 -7.64 14.02 3.57
CA ASP A 38 -8.43 14.65 2.50
C ASP A 38 -8.04 14.03 1.14
N GLU A 39 -6.73 13.95 0.91
CA GLU A 39 -6.10 13.29 -0.22
C GLU A 39 -5.67 11.87 0.14
N PHE A 40 -5.94 10.91 -0.75
CA PHE A 40 -5.46 9.53 -0.61
C PHE A 40 -5.05 8.87 -1.95
N PRO A 41 -4.44 9.58 -2.92
CA PRO A 41 -4.04 8.93 -4.17
C PRO A 41 -2.80 8.04 -3.97
N PRO A 42 -2.82 6.79 -4.46
CA PRO A 42 -1.62 5.97 -4.55
C PRO A 42 -0.67 6.56 -5.60
N LEU A 43 0.63 6.54 -5.31
CA LEU A 43 1.68 7.03 -6.21
C LEU A 43 2.47 5.88 -6.84
N LYS A 44 3.00 5.01 -5.97
CA LYS A 44 3.87 3.89 -6.36
C LYS A 44 3.60 2.69 -5.48
N TYR A 45 3.91 1.50 -5.96
CA TYR A 45 3.76 0.29 -5.16
C TYR A 45 4.80 -0.77 -5.49
N ARG A 46 4.90 -1.75 -4.59
CA ARG A 46 5.62 -3.00 -4.78
C ARG A 46 4.73 -4.16 -4.37
N THR A 47 4.96 -5.33 -4.94
CA THR A 47 4.17 -6.53 -4.65
C THR A 47 5.02 -7.62 -4.04
N GLN A 48 4.42 -8.44 -3.19
CA GLN A 48 5.04 -9.65 -2.64
C GLN A 48 4.06 -10.81 -2.84
N LEU A 49 4.51 -11.86 -3.53
CA LEU A 49 3.71 -13.05 -3.78
C LEU A 49 3.70 -13.94 -2.52
N VAL A 50 2.50 -14.28 -2.04
CA VAL A 50 2.24 -15.13 -0.87
C VAL A 50 1.03 -16.03 -1.19
N ASN A 51 0.20 -16.41 -0.21
CA ASN A 51 -1.13 -16.96 -0.46
C ASN A 51 -2.09 -15.84 -0.92
N GLY A 52 -1.84 -15.30 -2.11
CA GLY A 52 -2.37 -14.05 -2.62
C GLY A 52 -1.23 -13.09 -2.94
N VAL A 53 -1.52 -11.79 -2.95
CA VAL A 53 -0.53 -10.74 -3.23
C VAL A 53 -0.61 -9.68 -2.15
N ASN A 54 0.51 -9.42 -1.46
CA ASN A 54 0.62 -8.21 -0.65
C ASN A 54 1.01 -7.04 -1.55
N TYR A 55 0.34 -5.92 -1.39
CA TYR A 55 0.62 -4.65 -2.02
C TYR A 55 1.18 -3.70 -0.97
N PHE A 56 2.39 -3.21 -1.21
CA PHE A 56 3.02 -2.16 -0.44
C PHE A 56 2.91 -0.88 -1.25
N ILE A 57 2.03 0.02 -0.84
CA ILE A 57 1.56 1.15 -1.63
C ILE A 57 2.01 2.44 -0.93
N LYS A 58 2.74 3.29 -1.64
CA LYS A 58 2.99 4.66 -1.23
C LYS A 58 1.78 5.52 -1.59
N VAL A 59 1.20 6.16 -0.60
CA VAL A 59 0.00 7.00 -0.73
C VAL A 59 0.36 8.41 -0.31
N TYR A 60 -0.04 9.39 -1.13
CA TYR A 60 0.08 10.81 -0.77
C TYR A 60 -1.10 11.20 0.10
N VAL A 61 -0.84 11.95 1.17
CA VAL A 61 -1.87 12.35 2.15
C VAL A 61 -1.99 13.87 2.34
N GLY A 62 -1.45 14.64 1.39
CA GLY A 62 -1.51 16.11 1.42
C GLY A 62 -0.35 16.76 2.17
N GLY A 63 -0.10 18.04 1.84
CA GLY A 63 0.93 18.85 2.50
C GLY A 63 2.36 18.30 2.38
N GLY A 64 2.67 17.56 1.31
CA GLY A 64 3.98 16.92 1.12
C GLY A 64 4.19 15.64 1.93
N GLN A 65 3.20 15.19 2.69
CA GLN A 65 3.28 14.00 3.53
C GLN A 65 2.84 12.76 2.76
N HIS A 66 3.48 11.63 3.09
CA HIS A 66 3.16 10.33 2.51
C HIS A 66 3.02 9.29 3.60
N ILE A 67 2.29 8.24 3.28
CA ILE A 67 2.18 7.04 4.10
C ILE A 67 2.48 5.82 3.24
N HIS A 68 2.94 4.74 3.87
CA HIS A 68 3.01 3.44 3.23
C HIS A 68 1.88 2.56 3.75
N VAL A 69 1.07 2.02 2.87
CA VAL A 69 -0.04 1.12 3.17
C VAL A 69 0.32 -0.28 2.70
N ARG A 70 0.10 -1.26 3.57
CA ARG A 70 0.16 -2.67 3.22
C ARG A 70 -1.26 -3.23 3.18
N ALA A 71 -1.65 -3.73 2.03
CA ALA A 71 -2.90 -4.44 1.82
C ALA A 71 -2.63 -5.82 1.25
N HIS A 72 -3.50 -6.78 1.54
CA HIS A 72 -3.46 -8.12 0.97
C HIS A 72 -4.64 -8.30 0.03
N LYS A 73 -4.38 -8.87 -1.14
CA LYS A 73 -5.41 -9.32 -2.08
C LYS A 73 -5.32 -10.84 -2.20
N ALA A 74 -6.35 -11.54 -1.75
CA ALA A 74 -6.49 -12.97 -1.95
C ALA A 74 -6.64 -13.30 -3.44
N PHE A 75 -6.26 -14.52 -3.86
CA PHE A 75 -6.49 -14.96 -5.24
C PHE A 75 -7.98 -15.02 -5.61
N GLN A 76 -8.87 -15.17 -4.62
CA GLN A 76 -10.32 -15.07 -4.79
C GLN A 76 -10.82 -13.63 -5.02
N GLY A 77 -9.96 -12.61 -4.89
CA GLY A 77 -10.30 -11.20 -5.12
C GLY A 77 -10.64 -10.39 -3.87
N GLU A 78 -10.72 -11.03 -2.69
CA GLU A 78 -10.92 -10.34 -1.42
C GLU A 78 -9.71 -9.43 -1.10
N ILE A 79 -9.99 -8.20 -0.67
CA ILE A 79 -8.98 -7.19 -0.32
C ILE A 79 -9.10 -6.90 1.17
N SER A 80 -7.99 -6.91 1.88
CA SER A 80 -7.94 -6.61 3.31
C SER A 80 -6.78 -5.70 3.65
N PHE A 81 -7.03 -4.73 4.52
CA PHE A 81 -5.98 -3.94 5.13
C PHE A 81 -5.08 -4.82 6.01
N SER A 82 -3.77 -4.60 5.99
CA SER A 82 -2.82 -5.30 6.85
C SER A 82 -2.10 -4.36 7.81
N ALA A 83 -1.46 -3.30 7.30
CA ALA A 83 -0.69 -2.37 8.11
C ALA A 83 -0.52 -1.02 7.41
N ALA A 84 -0.20 0.03 8.18
CA ALA A 84 0.14 1.35 7.64
C ALA A 84 1.33 1.95 8.41
N GLN A 85 2.16 2.71 7.71
CA GLN A 85 3.25 3.50 8.27
C GLN A 85 3.04 4.98 7.93
N GLU A 86 3.07 5.83 8.94
CA GLU A 86 3.03 7.28 8.81
C GLU A 86 4.43 7.91 8.74
N ASN A 87 4.49 9.21 8.47
CA ASN A 87 5.71 10.01 8.42
C ASN A 87 6.72 9.52 7.35
N LYS A 88 6.22 9.17 6.16
CA LYS A 88 7.03 8.80 5.00
C LYS A 88 7.17 9.98 4.04
N ALA A 89 8.32 10.05 3.37
CA ALA A 89 8.60 11.03 2.32
C ALA A 89 8.43 10.43 0.92
N LEU A 90 8.41 11.30 -0.09
CA LEU A 90 8.37 10.87 -1.49
C LEU A 90 9.59 10.03 -1.89
N GLU A 91 10.73 10.30 -1.27
CA GLU A 91 12.01 9.62 -1.50
C GLU A 91 12.19 8.32 -0.70
N ASP A 92 11.38 8.07 0.34
CA ASP A 92 11.47 6.84 1.13
C ASP A 92 11.27 5.60 0.24
N PRO A 93 12.16 4.60 0.28
CA PRO A 93 11.95 3.36 -0.45
C PRO A 93 10.72 2.61 0.09
N ILE A 94 9.97 1.96 -0.80
CA ILE A 94 8.92 1.02 -0.40
C ILE A 94 9.60 -0.27 0.03
N GLU A 95 9.62 -0.54 1.32
CA GLU A 95 10.23 -1.72 1.92
C GLU A 95 9.18 -2.64 2.53
N HIS A 96 9.57 -3.86 2.86
CA HIS A 96 8.69 -4.79 3.55
C HIS A 96 8.53 -4.35 5.01
N PHE A 97 7.28 -4.22 5.46
CA PHE A 97 6.93 -3.98 6.86
C PHE A 97 5.74 -4.84 7.28
N GLN A 98 5.63 -5.11 8.58
CA GLN A 98 4.56 -5.90 9.18
C GLN A 98 3.78 -5.08 10.19
#